data_AF-A0A2W2M9H4-F1
#
_entry.id   AF-A0A2W2M9H4-F1
#
_cell.length_a   1.000
_cell.length_b   1.000
_cell.length_c   1.000
_cell.angle_alpha   90.00
_cell.angle_beta   90.00
_cell.angle_gamma   90.00
#
_symmetry.space_group_name_H-M   'P 1'
#
loop_
_entity.id
_entity.type
_entity.pdbx_description
1 polymer ?
#
loop_
_entity_poly.entity_id
_entity_poly.type
_entity_poly.pdbx_seq_one_letter_code
_entity_poly.pdbx_strand_id
1 'polypeptide(L)'
;MSHRTSRSVSDHGDWAIPYEPAYIADLDPATANQHIGIPRPPLEAAVHRIVEMEGPIHREVLSRHLGELLYRSGRSQRWEEGTVERLVEEGRLAETDGFLDIPGRPCTHARRPLPGLTKRPVEHVAPAERQRALLGLVEDRPRRLSAEQAVAEAARFFGWSPSTGRAPARLMADLYRLRDTGAVTGWPGKLEPVDGS
;
A
#
# COMPACT_ATOMS: atom_id res chain seq x y z
N MET A 1 -31.42 -11.78 28.94
CA MET A 1 -30.37 -10.77 28.74
C MET A 1 -29.48 -11.27 27.61
N SER A 2 -29.70 -10.78 26.38
CA SER A 2 -28.94 -11.23 25.22
C SER A 2 -27.66 -10.40 25.10
N HIS A 3 -26.52 -11.06 25.30
CA HIS A 3 -25.23 -10.50 24.92
C HIS A 3 -25.16 -10.44 23.39
N ARG A 4 -25.34 -9.23 22.86
CA ARG A 4 -25.07 -8.89 21.47
C ARG A 4 -23.54 -8.87 21.30
N THR A 5 -23.01 -9.94 20.73
CA THR A 5 -21.62 -10.03 20.26
C THR A 5 -21.37 -8.88 19.29
N SER A 6 -20.47 -7.97 19.65
CA SER A 6 -20.01 -6.88 18.79
C SER A 6 -19.20 -7.46 17.64
N ARG A 7 -19.88 -7.76 16.54
CA ARG A 7 -19.25 -7.97 15.25
C ARG A 7 -18.70 -6.60 14.81
N SER A 8 -17.41 -6.34 15.01
CA SER A 8 -16.72 -5.28 14.27
C SER A 8 -16.59 -5.76 12.82
N VAL A 9 -17.70 -5.65 12.09
CA VAL A 9 -17.76 -5.90 10.65
C VAL A 9 -16.88 -4.83 9.99
N SER A 10 -15.80 -5.23 9.33
CA SER A 10 -15.17 -4.34 8.36
C SER A 10 -16.21 -4.02 7.29
N ASP A 11 -16.51 -2.74 7.06
CA ASP A 11 -17.46 -2.29 6.02
C ASP A 11 -17.02 -2.65 4.57
N HIS A 12 -15.89 -3.35 4.43
CA HIS A 12 -15.24 -3.77 3.20
C HIS A 12 -14.85 -5.26 3.27
N GLY A 13 -14.75 -5.90 2.11
CA GLY A 13 -14.31 -7.28 1.94
C GLY A 13 -12.86 -7.55 2.39
N ASP A 14 -12.39 -8.78 2.16
CA ASP A 14 -11.04 -9.26 2.53
C ASP A 14 -9.90 -8.48 1.85
N TRP A 15 -10.20 -7.78 0.76
CA TRP A 15 -9.29 -6.90 0.03
C TRP A 15 -8.87 -5.64 0.79
N ALA A 16 -9.57 -5.27 1.87
CA ALA A 16 -9.30 -4.06 2.64
C ALA A 16 -8.66 -4.38 3.99
N ILE A 17 -7.38 -4.04 4.15
CA ILE A 17 -6.63 -4.29 5.39
C ILE A 17 -6.16 -2.97 6.03
N PRO A 18 -5.95 -2.90 7.35
CA PRO A 18 -5.34 -1.71 7.96
C PRO A 18 -3.90 -1.49 7.45
N TYR A 19 -3.51 -0.23 7.29
CA TYR A 19 -2.12 0.14 7.07
C TYR A 19 -1.39 0.17 8.40
N GLU A 20 -0.49 -0.78 8.58
CA GLU A 20 0.44 -0.87 9.72
C GLU A 20 1.85 -0.58 9.20
N PRO A 21 2.44 0.58 9.53
CA PRO A 21 3.81 0.88 9.15
C PRO A 21 4.76 -0.14 9.80
N ALA A 22 5.75 -0.59 9.06
CA ALA A 22 6.86 -1.36 9.58
C ALA A 22 7.70 -0.48 10.50
N TYR A 23 7.99 -0.99 11.69
CA TYR A 23 8.94 -0.37 12.59
C TYR A 23 10.28 -1.10 12.51
N ILE A 24 11.37 -0.38 12.78
CA ILE A 24 12.71 -0.98 12.83
C ILE A 24 12.78 -2.10 13.88
N ALA A 25 11.99 -2.00 14.96
CA ALA A 25 11.85 -3.04 15.97
C ALA A 25 11.30 -4.36 15.39
N ASP A 26 10.56 -4.31 14.28
CA ASP A 26 9.97 -5.49 13.63
C ASP A 26 10.95 -6.20 12.68
N LEU A 27 12.13 -5.63 12.47
CA LEU A 27 13.16 -6.19 11.59
C LEU A 27 13.96 -7.33 12.24
N ASP A 28 13.79 -7.57 13.53
CA ASP A 28 14.40 -8.70 14.24
C ASP A 28 13.56 -9.16 15.46
N PRO A 29 12.75 -10.23 15.32
CA PRO A 29 11.99 -10.79 16.44
C PRO A 29 12.88 -11.39 17.55
N ALA A 30 14.15 -11.68 17.30
CA ALA A 30 15.07 -12.19 18.32
C ALA A 30 15.57 -11.09 19.28
N THR A 31 15.45 -9.80 18.91
CA THR A 31 15.92 -8.67 19.71
C THR A 31 14.83 -7.80 20.31
N ALA A 32 13.55 -8.05 19.99
CA ALA A 32 12.40 -7.40 20.62
C ALA A 32 12.36 -7.60 22.17
N ASN A 33 13.12 -8.54 22.72
CA ASN A 33 13.20 -8.83 24.15
C ASN A 33 14.52 -8.44 24.84
N GLN A 34 15.41 -7.68 24.20
CA GLN A 34 16.72 -7.36 24.80
C GLN A 34 17.05 -5.86 24.75
N HIS A 35 16.78 -5.17 25.87
CA HIS A 35 17.48 -3.94 26.23
C HIS A 35 18.95 -4.26 26.53
N ILE A 36 19.81 -4.47 25.54
CA ILE A 36 21.29 -4.41 25.60
C ILE A 36 21.81 -4.67 24.16
N GLY A 37 22.58 -3.73 23.60
CA GLY A 37 23.52 -3.96 22.47
C GLY A 37 23.08 -4.89 21.34
N ILE A 38 22.13 -4.45 20.49
CA ILE A 38 21.63 -5.25 19.36
C ILE A 38 22.59 -5.19 18.15
N PRO A 39 23.06 -6.34 17.60
CA PRO A 39 23.68 -6.39 16.27
C PRO A 39 22.66 -5.93 15.23
N ARG A 40 22.98 -4.86 14.51
CA ARG A 40 22.06 -4.28 13.52
C ARG A 40 21.97 -5.19 12.30
N PRO A 41 20.77 -5.46 11.74
CA PRO A 41 20.70 -6.16 10.46
C PRO A 41 21.50 -5.37 9.41
N PRO A 42 22.18 -6.04 8.47
CA PRO A 42 22.76 -5.39 7.31
C PRO A 42 21.68 -4.52 6.62
N LEU A 43 22.06 -3.35 6.09
CA LEU A 43 21.11 -2.39 5.49
C LEU A 43 20.25 -3.07 4.41
N GLU A 44 20.86 -3.96 3.64
CA GLU A 44 20.19 -4.79 2.65
C GLU A 44 19.08 -5.67 3.22
N ALA A 45 19.32 -6.33 4.36
CA ALA A 45 18.31 -7.13 5.04
C ALA A 45 17.17 -6.25 5.57
N ALA A 46 17.50 -5.07 6.10
CA ALA A 46 16.51 -4.09 6.53
C ALA A 46 15.64 -3.58 5.36
N VAL A 47 16.25 -3.18 4.25
CA VAL A 47 15.56 -2.73 3.03
C VAL A 47 14.62 -3.83 2.53
N HIS A 48 15.14 -5.05 2.34
CA HIS A 48 14.36 -6.16 1.84
C HIS A 48 13.18 -6.50 2.77
N ARG A 49 13.41 -6.50 4.09
CA ARG A 49 12.39 -6.81 5.09
C ARG A 49 11.29 -5.74 5.17
N ILE A 50 11.64 -4.45 5.07
CA ILE A 50 10.63 -3.39 4.99
C ILE A 50 9.79 -3.54 3.72
N VAL A 51 10.42 -3.79 2.56
CA VAL A 51 9.68 -4.00 1.30
C VAL A 51 8.83 -5.27 1.34
N GLU A 52 9.28 -6.32 2.02
CA GLU A 52 8.49 -7.53 2.23
C GLU A 52 7.21 -7.23 3.04
N MET A 53 7.29 -6.40 4.09
CA MET A 53 6.14 -6.06 4.93
C MET A 53 5.23 -5.00 4.31
N GLU A 54 5.80 -4.00 3.64
CA GLU A 54 5.07 -2.81 3.19
C GLU A 54 5.03 -2.60 1.67
N GLY A 55 5.67 -3.46 0.88
CA GLY A 55 5.60 -3.36 -0.57
C GLY A 55 4.17 -3.56 -1.09
N PRO A 56 3.75 -2.87 -2.17
CA PRO A 56 4.47 -1.76 -2.81
C PRO A 56 4.65 -0.56 -1.87
N ILE A 57 5.89 -0.09 -1.70
CA ILE A 57 6.27 1.02 -0.81
C ILE A 57 6.98 2.11 -1.62
N HIS A 58 6.58 3.37 -1.44
CA HIS A 58 7.23 4.49 -2.13
C HIS A 58 8.65 4.74 -1.58
N ARG A 59 9.61 5.09 -2.43
CA ARG A 59 11.00 5.36 -2.02
C ARG A 59 11.12 6.31 -0.83
N GLU A 60 10.43 7.45 -0.86
CA GLU A 60 10.46 8.39 0.27
C GLU A 60 9.93 7.80 1.59
N VAL A 61 8.99 6.86 1.51
CA VAL A 61 8.47 6.18 2.71
C VAL A 61 9.54 5.25 3.24
N LEU A 62 10.15 4.42 2.37
CA LEU A 62 11.30 3.58 2.72
C LEU A 62 12.43 4.39 3.37
N SER A 63 12.81 5.53 2.80
CA SER A 63 13.86 6.40 3.36
C SER A 63 13.49 6.93 4.75
N ARG A 64 12.21 7.22 5.02
CA ARG A 64 11.76 7.61 6.37
C ARG A 64 11.89 6.45 7.36
N HIS A 65 11.54 5.23 6.97
CA HIS A 65 11.74 4.05 7.83
C HIS A 65 13.22 3.81 8.11
N LEU A 66 14.09 3.98 7.11
CA LEU A 66 15.53 3.76 7.23
C LEU A 66 16.28 4.92 7.90
N GLY A 67 15.70 6.12 7.96
CA GLY A 67 16.37 7.32 8.46
C GLY A 67 16.98 7.15 9.85
N GLU A 68 16.29 6.44 10.77
CA GLU A 68 16.82 6.17 12.11
C GLU A 68 18.01 5.19 12.09
N LEU A 69 17.98 4.17 11.23
CA LEU A 69 19.11 3.23 11.04
C LEU A 69 20.33 3.94 10.42
N LEU A 70 20.10 4.80 9.43
CA LEU A 70 21.14 5.52 8.70
C LEU A 70 21.80 6.60 9.58
N TYR A 71 21.00 7.39 10.30
CA TYR A 71 21.51 8.41 11.22
C TYR A 71 22.43 7.81 12.29
N ARG A 72 22.00 6.71 12.92
CA ARG A 72 22.78 6.04 13.98
C ARG A 72 24.01 5.28 13.47
N SER A 73 24.14 5.06 12.17
CA SER A 73 25.28 4.36 11.55
C SER A 73 26.25 5.30 10.84
N GLY A 74 25.95 6.60 10.78
CA GLY A 74 26.74 7.57 10.00
C GLY A 74 26.67 7.32 8.50
N ARG A 75 25.71 6.52 8.02
CA ARG A 75 25.52 6.22 6.60
C ARG A 75 24.65 7.29 5.96
N SER A 76 25.00 7.67 4.74
CA SER A 76 24.25 8.67 3.96
C SER A 76 23.13 8.04 3.14
N GLN A 77 22.19 8.85 2.69
CA GLN A 77 21.15 8.48 1.71
C GLN A 77 21.71 7.79 0.44
N ARG A 78 22.92 8.15 -0.02
CA ARG A 78 23.56 7.48 -1.17
C ARG A 78 23.81 5.98 -0.95
N TRP A 79 24.01 5.56 0.30
CA TRP A 79 24.21 4.14 0.62
C TRP A 79 22.90 3.36 0.58
N GLU A 80 21.80 4.00 0.98
CA GLU A 80 20.45 3.46 0.80
C GLU A 80 20.14 3.30 -0.69
N GLU A 81 20.35 4.35 -1.48
CA GLU A 81 20.14 4.36 -2.93
C GLU A 81 20.92 3.22 -3.61
N GLY A 82 22.23 3.12 -3.36
CA GLY A 82 23.06 2.05 -3.92
C GLY A 82 22.69 0.65 -3.42
N THR A 83 22.12 0.52 -2.21
CA THR A 83 21.61 -0.77 -1.71
C THR A 83 20.34 -1.16 -2.44
N VAL A 84 19.41 -0.22 -2.65
CA VAL A 84 18.17 -0.45 -3.38
C VAL A 84 18.47 -0.80 -4.84
N GLU A 85 19.33 -0.02 -5.51
CA GLU A 85 19.75 -0.26 -6.90
C GLU A 85 20.30 -1.67 -7.07
N ARG A 86 21.26 -2.06 -6.22
CA ARG A 86 21.81 -3.42 -6.26
C ARG A 86 20.75 -4.49 -6.04
N LEU A 87 19.83 -4.32 -5.08
CA LEU A 87 18.76 -5.29 -4.84
C LEU A 87 17.78 -5.41 -6.04
N VAL A 88 17.58 -4.33 -6.78
CA VAL A 88 16.80 -4.34 -8.03
C VAL A 88 17.57 -5.05 -9.15
N GLU A 89 18.86 -4.75 -9.32
CA GLU A 89 19.74 -5.40 -10.30
C GLU A 89 19.86 -6.91 -10.07
N GLU A 90 19.93 -7.33 -8.79
CA GLU A 90 19.93 -8.74 -8.37
C GLU A 90 18.56 -9.43 -8.58
N GLY A 91 17.52 -8.69 -8.97
CA GLY A 91 16.17 -9.21 -9.15
C GLY A 91 15.49 -9.61 -7.84
N ARG A 92 15.91 -9.05 -6.70
CA ARG A 92 15.33 -9.30 -5.38
C ARG A 92 14.25 -8.31 -5.01
N LEU A 93 14.33 -7.11 -5.58
CA LEU A 93 13.27 -6.11 -5.55
C LEU A 93 12.85 -5.77 -6.97
N ALA A 94 11.60 -5.39 -7.14
CA ALA A 94 11.10 -4.77 -8.36
C ALA A 94 10.82 -3.30 -8.07
N GLU A 95 11.19 -2.43 -9.00
CA GLU A 95 10.82 -1.02 -8.95
C GLU A 95 9.89 -0.67 -10.09
N THR A 96 8.80 0.05 -9.79
CA THR A 96 7.88 0.58 -10.79
C THR A 96 7.35 1.93 -10.32
N ASP A 97 7.52 2.97 -11.12
CA ASP A 97 7.05 4.34 -10.83
C ASP A 97 7.47 4.87 -9.44
N GLY A 98 8.68 4.53 -8.97
CA GLY A 98 9.20 4.94 -7.65
C GLY A 98 8.69 4.14 -6.45
N PHE A 99 7.98 3.03 -6.71
CA PHE A 99 7.56 2.07 -5.69
C PHE A 99 8.39 0.80 -5.77
N LEU A 100 8.80 0.30 -4.61
CA LEU A 100 9.54 -0.94 -4.44
C LEU A 100 8.59 -2.04 -3.97
N ASP A 101 8.72 -3.22 -4.57
CA ASP A 101 7.94 -4.40 -4.21
C ASP A 101 8.79 -5.69 -4.35
N ILE A 102 8.25 -6.81 -3.86
CA ILE A 102 8.80 -8.13 -4.13
C ILE A 102 8.42 -8.54 -5.57
N PRO A 103 9.39 -8.94 -6.42
CA PRO A 103 9.12 -9.32 -7.80
C PRO A 103 8.03 -10.39 -7.92
N GLY A 104 7.07 -10.17 -8.82
CA GLY A 104 5.98 -11.10 -9.08
C GLY A 104 4.92 -11.20 -7.97
N ARG A 105 5.01 -10.41 -6.90
CA ARG A 105 3.98 -10.38 -5.85
C ARG A 105 2.70 -9.73 -6.38
N PRO A 106 1.55 -10.42 -6.35
CA PRO A 106 0.27 -9.80 -6.70
C PRO A 106 -0.15 -8.81 -5.61
N CYS A 107 -0.71 -7.67 -6.01
CA CYS A 107 -1.32 -6.72 -5.07
C CYS A 107 -2.74 -7.17 -4.74
N THR A 108 -2.87 -8.02 -3.71
CA THR A 108 -4.16 -8.62 -3.31
C THR A 108 -4.99 -7.73 -2.38
N HIS A 109 -4.36 -6.73 -1.75
CA HIS A 109 -5.00 -5.88 -0.74
C HIS A 109 -4.75 -4.39 -0.99
N ALA A 110 -5.70 -3.57 -0.56
CA ALA A 110 -5.56 -2.14 -0.39
C ALA A 110 -5.54 -1.78 1.10
N ARG A 111 -4.58 -0.95 1.51
CA ARG A 111 -4.37 -0.62 2.92
C ARG A 111 -5.02 0.71 3.28
N ARG A 112 -6.02 0.64 4.15
CA ARG A 112 -6.75 1.80 4.68
C ARG A 112 -5.99 2.44 5.85
N PRO A 113 -6.06 3.76 6.02
CA PRO A 113 -5.46 4.41 7.19
C PRO A 113 -6.09 3.88 8.48
N LEU A 114 -5.25 3.60 9.48
CA LEU A 114 -5.74 3.33 10.84
C LEU A 114 -6.28 4.62 11.47
N PRO A 115 -7.41 4.57 12.19
CA PRO A 115 -7.93 5.73 12.91
C PRO A 115 -6.87 6.31 13.86
N GLY A 116 -6.69 7.64 13.83
CA GLY A 116 -5.71 8.34 14.64
C GLY A 116 -4.28 8.35 14.08
N LEU A 117 -3.99 7.62 13.00
CA LEU A 117 -2.72 7.72 12.29
C LEU A 117 -2.78 8.69 11.11
N THR A 118 -1.63 9.24 10.75
CA THR A 118 -1.50 10.10 9.57
C THR A 118 -1.74 9.26 8.31
N LYS A 119 -2.73 9.67 7.50
CA LYS A 119 -2.99 9.03 6.21
C LYS A 119 -1.81 9.23 5.24
N ARG A 120 -1.48 8.19 4.47
CA ARG A 120 -0.51 8.31 3.37
C ARG A 120 -1.04 9.30 2.33
N PRO A 121 -0.23 10.25 1.81
CA PRO A 121 -0.63 11.04 0.66
C PRO A 121 -0.74 10.15 -0.58
N VAL A 122 -1.47 10.62 -1.61
CA VAL A 122 -1.74 9.80 -2.81
C VAL A 122 -0.47 9.40 -3.56
N GLU A 123 0.57 10.23 -3.50
CA GLU A 123 1.89 9.96 -4.06
C GLU A 123 2.59 8.77 -3.38
N HIS A 124 2.22 8.42 -2.15
CA HIS A 124 2.82 7.32 -1.39
C HIS A 124 1.97 6.03 -1.39
N VAL A 125 0.89 6.00 -2.16
CA VAL A 125 0.06 4.80 -2.36
C VAL A 125 0.24 4.35 -3.80
N ALA A 126 0.68 3.11 -4.01
CA ALA A 126 1.01 2.62 -5.35
C ALA A 126 -0.22 2.55 -6.27
N PRO A 127 -0.06 2.71 -7.60
CA PRO A 127 -1.14 2.49 -8.56
C PRO A 127 -1.85 1.15 -8.38
N ALA A 128 -1.10 0.06 -8.19
CA ALA A 128 -1.68 -1.27 -7.96
C ALA A 128 -2.60 -1.32 -6.73
N GLU A 129 -2.21 -0.64 -5.65
CA GLU A 129 -3.00 -0.58 -4.41
C GLU A 129 -4.27 0.26 -4.59
N ARG A 130 -4.18 1.39 -5.31
CA ARG A 130 -5.34 2.22 -5.65
C ARG A 130 -6.32 1.49 -6.58
N GLN A 131 -5.79 0.76 -7.56
CA GLN A 131 -6.56 -0.09 -8.47
C GLN A 131 -7.25 -1.22 -7.72
N ARG A 132 -6.56 -1.89 -6.78
CA ARG A 132 -7.17 -2.93 -5.93
C ARG A 132 -8.34 -2.39 -5.13
N ALA A 133 -8.23 -1.18 -4.57
CA ALA A 133 -9.32 -0.53 -3.84
C ALA A 133 -10.53 -0.22 -4.74
N LEU A 134 -10.29 0.33 -5.94
CA LEU A 134 -11.35 0.60 -6.91
C LEU A 134 -12.07 -0.68 -7.31
N LEU A 135 -11.33 -1.73 -7.62
CA LEU A 135 -11.88 -3.03 -7.97
C LEU A 135 -12.68 -3.63 -6.81
N GLY A 136 -12.15 -3.58 -5.58
CA GLY A 136 -12.82 -4.08 -4.39
C GLY A 136 -14.15 -3.39 -4.10
N LEU A 137 -14.23 -2.07 -4.29
CA LEU A 137 -15.49 -1.33 -4.16
C LEU A 137 -16.53 -1.73 -5.21
N VAL A 138 -16.09 -2.03 -6.43
CA VAL A 138 -16.94 -2.50 -7.52
C VAL A 138 -17.39 -3.95 -7.30
N GLU A 139 -16.50 -4.82 -6.80
CA GLU A 139 -16.76 -6.20 -6.39
C GLU A 139 -17.78 -6.28 -5.24
N ASP A 140 -17.63 -5.43 -4.21
CA ASP A 140 -18.54 -5.38 -3.06
C ASP A 140 -19.95 -4.92 -3.48
N ARG A 141 -20.07 -4.13 -4.56
CA ARG A 141 -21.32 -3.48 -4.99
C ARG A 141 -21.48 -3.44 -6.52
N PRO A 142 -21.57 -4.58 -7.21
CA PRO A 142 -21.64 -4.61 -8.67
C PRO A 142 -22.87 -3.86 -9.18
N ARG A 143 -22.73 -3.16 -10.31
CA ARG A 143 -23.79 -2.36 -10.96
C ARG A 143 -24.34 -1.20 -10.14
N ARG A 144 -23.75 -0.88 -8.97
CA ARG A 144 -24.26 0.18 -8.07
C ARG A 144 -23.48 1.49 -8.12
N LEU A 145 -22.25 1.46 -8.62
CA LEU A 145 -21.37 2.63 -8.66
C LEU A 145 -21.16 3.09 -10.10
N SER A 146 -21.27 4.40 -10.32
CA SER A 146 -20.68 5.06 -11.49
C SER A 146 -19.19 5.28 -11.32
N ALA A 147 -18.51 5.65 -12.41
CA ALA A 147 -17.09 5.98 -12.38
C ALA A 147 -16.74 7.05 -11.34
N GLU A 148 -17.53 8.13 -11.29
CA GLU A 148 -17.32 9.21 -10.34
C GLU A 148 -17.60 8.78 -8.89
N GLN A 149 -18.62 7.95 -8.68
CA GLN A 149 -18.94 7.41 -7.36
C GLN A 149 -17.84 6.48 -6.86
N ALA A 150 -17.32 5.60 -7.71
CA ALA A 150 -16.20 4.71 -7.37
C ALA A 150 -14.94 5.51 -7.00
N VAL A 151 -14.61 6.56 -7.76
CA VAL A 151 -13.49 7.47 -7.43
C VAL A 151 -13.71 8.18 -6.10
N ALA A 152 -14.91 8.71 -5.86
CA ALA A 152 -15.22 9.39 -4.61
C ALA A 152 -15.20 8.45 -3.40
N GLU A 153 -15.68 7.21 -3.54
CA GLU A 153 -15.61 6.20 -2.49
C GLU A 153 -14.19 5.72 -2.24
N ALA A 154 -13.39 5.48 -3.28
CA ALA A 154 -11.98 5.13 -3.12
C ALA A 154 -11.16 6.24 -2.44
N ALA A 155 -11.45 7.51 -2.76
CA ALA A 155 -10.83 8.63 -2.04
C ALA A 155 -11.17 8.59 -0.55
N ARG A 156 -12.44 8.34 -0.19
CA ARG A 156 -12.86 8.21 1.22
C ARG A 156 -12.21 7.00 1.89
N PHE A 157 -12.08 5.87 1.19
CA PHE A 157 -11.41 4.67 1.68
C PHE A 157 -9.97 4.97 2.16
N PHE A 158 -9.21 5.75 1.38
CA PHE A 158 -7.87 6.20 1.76
C PHE A 158 -7.84 7.41 2.71
N GLY A 159 -9.01 7.91 3.13
CA GLY A 159 -9.15 9.10 3.97
C GLY A 159 -8.86 10.42 3.25
N TRP A 160 -8.81 10.44 1.92
CA TRP A 160 -8.60 11.64 1.10
C TRP A 160 -9.90 12.40 0.85
N SER A 161 -9.77 13.65 0.41
CA SER A 161 -10.92 14.41 -0.07
C SER A 161 -11.39 13.86 -1.42
N PRO A 162 -12.70 13.59 -1.60
CA PRO A 162 -13.23 13.07 -2.86
C PRO A 162 -13.31 14.13 -3.97
N SER A 163 -13.21 15.42 -3.64
CA SER A 163 -13.42 16.52 -4.59
C SER A 163 -12.22 17.46 -4.74
N THR A 164 -11.19 17.32 -3.90
CA THR A 164 -10.06 18.24 -3.89
C THR A 164 -8.72 17.52 -3.85
N GLY A 165 -7.68 18.22 -4.30
CA GLY A 165 -6.32 17.70 -4.36
C GLY A 165 -6.08 16.78 -5.57
N ARG A 166 -4.99 16.01 -5.51
CA ARG A 166 -4.52 15.17 -6.63
C ARG A 166 -5.15 13.78 -6.65
N ALA A 167 -5.82 13.37 -5.57
CA ALA A 167 -6.36 12.03 -5.42
C ALA A 167 -7.44 11.67 -6.45
N PRO A 168 -8.48 12.51 -6.69
CA PRO A 168 -9.53 12.16 -7.64
C PRO A 168 -9.01 11.93 -9.07
N ALA A 169 -8.09 12.77 -9.53
CA ALA A 169 -7.49 12.65 -10.86
C ALA A 169 -6.67 11.35 -11.01
N ARG A 170 -5.87 10.99 -9.99
CA ARG A 170 -5.08 9.75 -10.00
C ARG A 170 -5.97 8.51 -9.95
N LEU A 171 -7.00 8.52 -9.12
CA LEU A 171 -7.97 7.42 -9.02
C LEU A 171 -8.77 7.26 -10.33
N MET A 172 -9.16 8.36 -10.97
CA MET A 172 -9.81 8.30 -12.27
C MET A 172 -8.89 7.71 -13.35
N ALA A 173 -7.61 8.08 -13.36
CA ALA A 173 -6.63 7.49 -14.28
C ALA A 173 -6.44 5.99 -14.04
N ASP A 174 -6.41 5.55 -12.77
CA ASP A 174 -6.35 4.13 -12.43
C ASP A 174 -7.62 3.37 -12.82
N LEU A 175 -8.79 3.99 -12.70
CA LEU A 175 -10.04 3.39 -13.15
C LEU A 175 -10.11 3.26 -14.68
N TYR A 176 -9.58 4.24 -15.43
CA TYR A 176 -9.40 4.11 -16.88
C TYR A 176 -8.49 2.93 -17.23
N ARG A 177 -7.39 2.74 -16.50
CA ARG A 177 -6.51 1.58 -16.70
C ARG A 177 -7.25 0.27 -16.47
N LEU A 178 -8.02 0.15 -15.38
CA LEU A 178 -8.83 -1.05 -15.10
C LEU A 178 -9.84 -1.36 -16.21
N ARG A 179 -10.45 -0.33 -16.80
CA ARG A 179 -11.31 -0.49 -17.99
C ARG A 179 -10.52 -1.00 -19.18
N ASP A 180 -9.38 -0.37 -19.47
CA ASP A 180 -8.58 -0.65 -20.66
C ASP A 180 -7.93 -2.05 -20.61
N THR A 181 -7.63 -2.56 -19.41
CA THR A 181 -7.17 -3.95 -19.21
C THR A 181 -8.31 -4.96 -19.13
N GLY A 182 -9.57 -4.51 -19.26
CA GLY A 182 -10.75 -5.38 -19.18
C GLY A 182 -11.05 -5.92 -17.78
N ALA A 183 -10.52 -5.30 -16.72
CA ALA A 183 -10.83 -5.69 -15.34
C ALA A 183 -12.20 -5.14 -14.87
N VAL A 184 -12.68 -4.06 -15.48
CA VAL A 184 -13.97 -3.43 -15.18
C VAL A 184 -14.74 -3.11 -16.45
N THR A 185 -16.06 -3.36 -16.44
CA THR A 185 -17.01 -3.01 -17.52
C THR A 185 -18.14 -2.12 -17.01
N GLY A 186 -19.16 -1.85 -17.84
CA GLY A 186 -20.32 -1.03 -17.45
C GLY A 186 -20.07 0.48 -17.43
N TRP A 187 -18.99 0.93 -18.07
CA TRP A 187 -18.55 2.31 -18.15
C TRP A 187 -19.51 3.24 -18.91
N PRO A 188 -19.65 4.53 -18.53
CA PRO A 188 -19.24 5.15 -17.25
C PRO A 188 -20.27 4.94 -16.12
N GLY A 189 -21.34 4.17 -16.39
CA GLY A 189 -22.60 4.20 -15.64
C GLY A 189 -22.67 3.23 -14.46
N LYS A 190 -22.78 1.93 -14.71
CA LYS A 190 -22.99 0.92 -13.68
C LYS A 190 -21.82 -0.05 -13.75
N LEU A 191 -20.77 0.25 -13.01
CA LEU A 191 -19.53 -0.51 -13.07
C LEU A 191 -19.71 -1.93 -12.57
N GLU A 192 -19.02 -2.85 -13.22
CA GLU A 192 -19.05 -4.27 -12.92
C GLU A 192 -17.63 -4.84 -13.03
N PRO A 193 -17.21 -5.72 -12.10
CA PRO A 193 -15.97 -6.45 -12.30
C PRO A 193 -16.17 -7.40 -13.47
N VAL A 194 -15.11 -7.65 -14.23
CA VAL A 194 -15.10 -8.80 -15.15
C VAL A 194 -14.70 -10.01 -14.33
N ASP A 195 -15.60 -10.99 -14.23
CA ASP A 195 -15.30 -12.25 -13.55
C ASP A 195 -14.05 -12.86 -14.20
N GLY A 196 -13.03 -13.09 -13.38
CA GLY A 196 -11.82 -13.81 -13.80
C GLY A 196 -12.24 -15.18 -14.34
N SER A 197 -11.94 -15.42 -15.62
CA SER A 197 -12.05 -16.75 -16.23
C SER A 197 -11.08 -17.74 -15.59
#